data_AF-A0A154M864-F1
#
_entry.id   AF-A0A154M864-F1
#
_cell.length_a   1.000
_cell.length_b   1.000
_cell.length_c   1.000
_cell.angle_alpha   90.00
_cell.angle_beta   90.00
_cell.angle_gamma   90.00
#
_symmetry.space_group_name_H-M   'P 1'
#
loop_
_entity.id
_entity.type
_entity.pdbx_description
1 polymer ?
#
loop_
_entity_poly.entity_id
_entity_poly.type
_entity_poly.pdbx_seq_one_letter_code
_entity_poly.pdbx_strand_id
1 'polypeptide(L)'
;MATEFDAEAIATAGRNIGRLMDDQSAFEALKRPWAPAEKFTLAGWLDRVVDDRRNAVVAHADQLRIAFDEMETKLNDISERFKTTDGRNADEIQKVIAGLDRSTRGGDSNDVITT
;
A
#
# COMPACT_ATOMS: atom_id res chain seq x y z
N MET A 1 3.48 -24.38 -9.82
CA MET A 1 2.84 -23.10 -10.20
C MET A 1 3.48 -22.04 -9.33
N ALA A 2 4.42 -21.27 -9.86
CA ALA A 2 5.09 -20.21 -9.12
C ALA A 2 4.35 -18.91 -9.44
N THR A 3 3.68 -18.33 -8.45
CA THR A 3 3.24 -16.93 -8.51
C THR A 3 4.49 -16.06 -8.47
N GLU A 4 4.81 -15.43 -9.59
CA GLU A 4 5.84 -14.40 -9.67
C GLU A 4 5.36 -13.22 -8.82
N PHE A 5 6.00 -13.04 -7.66
CA PHE A 5 5.68 -11.96 -6.74
C PHE A 5 6.47 -10.71 -7.14
N ASP A 6 5.78 -9.70 -7.67
CA ASP A 6 6.37 -8.41 -8.01
C ASP A 6 6.09 -7.39 -6.90
N ALA A 7 7.06 -7.26 -5.98
CA ALA A 7 6.99 -6.31 -4.87
C ALA A 7 6.87 -4.86 -5.36
N GLU A 8 7.52 -4.51 -6.48
CA GLU A 8 7.52 -3.16 -7.00
C GLU A 8 6.18 -2.80 -7.65
N ALA A 9 5.56 -3.74 -8.37
CA ALA A 9 4.21 -3.59 -8.88
C ALA A 9 3.20 -3.38 -7.75
N ILE A 10 3.32 -4.12 -6.65
CA ILE A 10 2.44 -3.99 -5.48
C ILE A 10 2.62 -2.64 -4.79
N ALA A 11 3.86 -2.20 -4.55
CA ALA A 11 4.12 -0.87 -3.99
C ALA A 11 3.61 0.26 -4.91
N THR A 12 3.75 0.08 -6.22
CA THR A 12 3.23 1.04 -7.20
C THR A 12 1.72 1.09 -7.22
N ALA A 13 1.04 -0.07 -7.15
CA ALA A 13 -0.40 -0.13 -7.02
C ALA A 13 -0.87 0.56 -5.73
N GLY A 14 -0.18 0.34 -4.60
CA GLY A 14 -0.46 1.02 -3.34
C GLY A 14 -0.40 2.54 -3.46
N ARG A 15 0.71 3.07 -3.99
CA ARG A 15 0.86 4.52 -4.22
C ARG A 15 -0.19 5.09 -5.18
N ASN A 16 -0.54 4.36 -6.23
CA ASN A 16 -1.56 4.80 -7.18
C ASN A 16 -2.94 4.87 -6.52
N ILE A 17 -3.28 3.92 -5.65
CA ILE A 17 -4.53 3.91 -4.89
C ILE A 17 -4.57 5.08 -3.91
N GLY A 18 -3.51 5.30 -3.13
CA GLY A 18 -3.44 6.42 -2.17
C GLY A 18 -3.67 7.78 -2.82
N ARG A 19 -3.14 7.98 -4.04
CA ARG A 19 -3.28 9.22 -4.80
C ARG A 19 -4.65 9.47 -5.43
N LEU A 20 -5.57 8.49 -5.43
CA LEU A 20 -6.89 8.65 -6.06
C LEU A 20 -7.72 9.78 -5.44
N MET A 21 -7.43 10.14 -4.19
CA MET A 21 -8.15 11.16 -3.44
C MET A 21 -7.28 12.38 -3.07
N ASP A 22 -6.15 12.59 -3.76
CA ASP A 22 -5.27 13.75 -3.53
C ASP A 22 -5.99 15.08 -3.84
N ASP A 23 -6.79 15.11 -4.90
CA ASP A 23 -7.64 16.26 -5.22
C ASP A 23 -8.99 16.13 -4.50
N GLN A 24 -9.13 16.85 -3.39
CA GLN A 24 -10.38 16.95 -2.64
C GLN A 24 -11.14 18.25 -2.93
N SER A 25 -10.71 19.06 -3.89
CA SER A 25 -11.25 20.43 -4.10
C SER A 25 -12.77 20.45 -4.36
N ALA A 26 -13.29 19.44 -5.06
CA ALA A 26 -14.71 19.29 -5.30
C ALA A 26 -15.52 19.04 -4.01
N PHE A 27 -14.99 18.21 -3.09
CA PHE A 27 -15.62 17.93 -1.80
C PHE A 27 -15.48 19.11 -0.84
N GLU A 28 -14.35 19.82 -0.86
CA GLU A 28 -14.16 21.05 -0.09
C GLU A 28 -15.11 22.18 -0.54
N ALA A 29 -15.39 22.28 -1.85
CA ALA A 29 -16.37 23.23 -2.36
C ALA A 29 -17.78 22.96 -1.80
N LEU A 30 -18.12 21.69 -1.57
CA LEU A 30 -19.37 21.28 -0.94
C LEU A 30 -19.42 21.58 0.56
N LYS A 31 -18.32 21.89 1.25
CA LYS A 31 -18.38 22.28 2.67
C LYS A 31 -18.89 23.70 2.88
N ARG A 32 -18.90 24.54 1.84
CA ARG A 32 -19.30 25.95 1.97
C ARG A 32 -20.81 26.07 2.27
N PRO A 33 -21.20 26.93 3.22
CA PRO A 33 -22.61 27.24 3.44
C PRO A 33 -23.21 27.86 2.18
N TRP A 34 -24.38 27.35 1.75
CA TRP A 34 -25.19 28.04 0.75
C TRP A 34 -26.16 29.00 1.43
N ALA A 35 -26.48 30.09 0.73
CA ALA A 35 -27.45 31.07 1.21
C ALA A 35 -28.81 30.38 1.42
N PRO A 36 -29.50 30.62 2.55
CA PRO A 36 -30.80 30.02 2.80
C PRO A 36 -31.84 30.48 1.76
N ALA A 37 -32.79 29.63 1.43
CA ALA A 37 -33.98 30.01 0.68
C ALA A 37 -34.98 30.71 1.62
N GLU A 38 -34.75 32.00 1.86
CA GLU A 38 -35.34 32.79 2.96
C GLU A 38 -36.86 33.08 2.89
N LYS A 39 -37.64 32.42 2.03
CA LYS A 39 -39.02 32.90 1.75
C LYS A 39 -40.17 31.91 1.89
N PHE A 40 -39.93 30.59 1.90
CA PHE A 40 -41.02 29.60 1.94
C PHE A 40 -40.65 28.33 2.71
N THR A 41 -41.60 27.76 3.46
CA THR A 41 -41.40 26.53 4.26
C THR A 41 -40.91 25.34 3.42
N LEU A 42 -41.43 25.18 2.19
CA LEU A 42 -40.97 24.15 1.26
C LEU A 42 -39.52 24.35 0.84
N ALA A 43 -39.12 25.61 0.62
CA ALA A 43 -37.75 25.94 0.24
C ALA A 43 -36.78 25.65 1.38
N GLY A 44 -37.14 26.01 2.62
CA GLY A 44 -36.33 25.66 3.79
C GLY A 44 -36.30 24.16 4.13
N TRP A 45 -37.30 23.37 3.70
CA TRP A 45 -37.22 21.91 3.76
C TRP A 45 -36.26 21.37 2.70
N LEU A 46 -36.33 21.89 1.47
CA LEU A 46 -35.45 21.49 0.38
C LEU A 46 -33.99 21.80 0.70
N ASP A 47 -33.70 22.96 1.27
CA ASP A 47 -32.36 23.35 1.71
C ASP A 47 -31.79 22.35 2.71
N ARG A 48 -32.58 21.93 3.70
CA ARG A 48 -32.17 20.90 4.68
C ARG A 48 -31.86 19.57 4.01
N VAL A 49 -32.69 19.13 3.07
CA VAL A 49 -32.44 17.87 2.34
C VAL A 49 -31.16 17.96 1.49
N VAL A 50 -30.91 19.11 0.86
CA VAL A 50 -29.68 19.34 0.08
C VAL A 50 -28.46 19.37 0.99
N ASP A 51 -28.54 20.06 2.13
CA ASP A 51 -27.47 20.14 3.12
C ASP A 51 -27.13 18.76 3.72
N ASP A 52 -28.13 17.95 4.06
CA ASP A 52 -27.92 16.59 4.55
C ASP A 52 -27.20 15.73 3.51
N ARG A 53 -27.62 15.79 2.25
CA ARG A 53 -26.97 15.05 1.15
C ARG A 53 -25.55 15.52 0.90
N ARG A 54 -25.32 16.83 0.94
CA ARG A 54 -24.00 17.45 0.79
C ARG A 54 -23.05 16.94 1.89
N ASN A 55 -23.51 16.97 3.14
CA ASN A 55 -22.75 16.48 4.29
C ASN A 55 -22.45 14.99 4.16
N ALA A 56 -23.42 14.18 3.71
CA ALA A 56 -23.22 12.75 3.48
C ALA A 56 -22.18 12.47 2.39
N VAL A 57 -22.19 13.20 1.27
CA VAL A 57 -21.20 13.06 0.18
C VAL A 57 -19.81 13.41 0.68
N VAL A 58 -19.67 14.51 1.43
CA VAL A 58 -18.39 14.92 2.01
C VAL A 58 -17.86 13.86 2.98
N ALA A 59 -18.71 13.36 3.89
CA ALA A 59 -18.32 12.32 4.84
C ALA A 59 -17.88 11.02 4.13
N HIS A 60 -18.57 10.65 3.05
CA HIS A 60 -18.21 9.47 2.26
C HIS A 60 -16.86 9.64 1.56
N ALA A 61 -16.58 10.84 1.02
CA ALA A 61 -15.28 11.16 0.43
C ALA A 61 -14.15 11.09 1.47
N ASP A 62 -14.36 11.62 2.67
CA ASP A 62 -13.38 11.53 3.76
C ASP A 62 -13.09 10.07 4.15
N GLN A 63 -14.13 9.24 4.22
CA GLN A 63 -13.98 7.82 4.51
C GLN A 63 -13.28 7.04 3.39
N LEU A 64 -13.54 7.41 2.13
CA LEU A 64 -12.86 6.81 0.98
C LEU A 64 -11.36 7.15 0.98
N ARG A 65 -10.99 8.39 1.31
CA ARG A 65 -9.59 8.79 1.47
C ARG A 65 -8.89 7.94 2.53
N ILE A 66 -9.49 7.80 3.71
CA ILE A 66 -8.92 6.98 4.79
C ILE A 66 -8.71 5.52 4.32
N ALA A 67 -9.70 4.94 3.64
CA ALA A 67 -9.58 3.57 3.13
C ALA A 67 -8.45 3.43 2.11
N PHE A 68 -8.26 4.41 1.22
CA PHE A 68 -7.16 4.41 0.24
C PHE A 68 -5.79 4.59 0.90
N ASP A 69 -5.67 5.47 1.91
CA ASP A 69 -4.43 5.64 2.70
C ASP A 69 -4.05 4.34 3.43
N GLU A 70 -5.04 3.65 4.01
CA GLU A 70 -4.85 2.35 4.66
C GLU A 70 -4.42 1.26 3.66
N MET A 71 -5.03 1.25 2.47
CA MET A 71 -4.66 0.32 1.40
C MET A 71 -3.24 0.57 0.92
N GLU A 72 -2.85 1.82 0.69
CA GLU A 72 -1.47 2.18 0.34
C GLU A 72 -0.50 1.66 1.40
N THR A 73 -0.78 1.94 2.68
CA THR A 73 0.06 1.52 3.81
C THR A 73 0.23 0.01 3.84
N LYS A 74 -0.87 -0.75 3.72
CA LYS A 74 -0.85 -2.23 3.74
C LYS A 74 -0.10 -2.81 2.54
N LEU A 75 -0.29 -2.27 1.35
CA LEU A 75 0.38 -2.76 0.14
C LEU A 75 1.89 -2.47 0.18
N ASN A 76 2.29 -1.31 0.69
CA ASN A 76 3.70 -0.99 0.93
C ASN A 76 4.33 -1.92 1.98
N ASP A 77 3.63 -2.20 3.09
CA ASP A 77 4.10 -3.15 4.11
C ASP A 77 4.24 -4.57 3.54
N ILE A 78 3.29 -5.03 2.72
CA ILE A 78 3.39 -6.32 2.02
C ILE A 78 4.62 -6.36 1.11
N SER A 79 4.82 -5.35 0.27
CA SER A 79 5.99 -5.25 -0.61
C SER A 79 7.30 -5.33 0.19
N GLU A 80 7.40 -4.57 1.28
CA GLU A 80 8.62 -4.52 2.10
C GLU A 80 8.92 -5.84 2.81
N ARG A 81 7.88 -6.51 3.34
CA ARG A 81 8.01 -7.82 3.97
C ARG A 81 8.48 -8.89 2.99
N PHE A 82 7.98 -8.86 1.76
CA PHE A 82 8.43 -9.78 0.72
C PHE A 82 9.89 -9.54 0.33
N LYS A 83 10.28 -8.28 0.06
CA LYS A 83 11.68 -7.93 -0.22
C LYS A 83 12.62 -8.38 0.90
N THR A 84 12.23 -8.16 2.15
CA THR A 84 13.00 -8.59 3.32
C THR A 84 13.12 -10.10 3.42
N THR A 85 12.02 -10.82 3.17
CA THR A 85 11.99 -12.29 3.26
C THR A 85 12.83 -12.92 2.15
N ASP A 86 12.70 -12.43 0.92
CA ASP A 86 13.49 -12.90 -0.21
C ASP A 86 14.97 -12.57 -0.05
N GLY A 87 15.30 -11.37 0.46
CA GLY A 87 16.68 -11.00 0.79
C GLY A 87 17.30 -11.94 1.83
N ARG A 88 16.58 -12.23 2.92
CA ARG A 88 17.05 -13.21 3.93
C ARG A 88 17.22 -14.61 3.35
N ASN A 89 16.31 -15.04 2.49
CA ASN A 89 16.40 -16.35 1.85
C ASN A 89 17.63 -16.43 0.93
N ALA A 90 17.91 -15.38 0.15
CA ALA A 90 19.09 -15.29 -0.70
C ALA A 90 20.39 -15.35 0.11
N ASP A 91 20.46 -14.63 1.24
CA ASP A 91 21.61 -14.64 2.15
C ASP A 91 21.87 -16.04 2.73
N GLU A 92 20.82 -16.74 3.17
CA GLU A 92 20.95 -18.10 3.70
C GLU A 92 21.39 -19.10 2.62
N ILE A 93 20.86 -19.00 1.41
CA ILE A 93 21.31 -19.82 0.27
C ILE A 93 22.79 -19.55 -0.04
N GLN A 94 23.22 -18.30 -0.04
CA GLN A 94 24.62 -17.94 -0.27
C GLN A 94 25.55 -18.53 0.80
N LYS A 95 25.14 -18.55 2.07
CA LYS A 95 25.91 -19.20 3.16
C LYS A 95 26.06 -20.70 2.94
N VAL A 96 24.99 -21.39 2.51
CA VAL A 96 25.04 -22.83 2.21
C VAL A 96 25.97 -23.10 1.03
N ILE A 97 25.87 -22.31 -0.05
CA ILE A 97 26.75 -22.45 -1.22
C ILE A 97 28.22 -22.20 -0.84
N ALA A 98 28.51 -21.15 -0.07
CA ALA A 98 29.86 -20.87 0.40
C ALA A 98 30.42 -21.99 1.32
N GLY A 99 29.55 -22.65 2.10
CA GLY A 99 29.90 -23.82 2.90
C GLY A 99 30.24 -25.05 2.04
N LEU A 100 29.47 -25.28 0.98
CA LEU A 100 29.72 -26.34 0.00
C LEU A 100 31.05 -26.15 -0.72
N ASP A 101 31.31 -24.96 -1.26
CA ASP A 101 32.56 -24.63 -1.96
C ASP A 101 33.82 -24.81 -1.09
N ARG A 102 33.71 -24.50 0.21
CA ARG A 102 34.79 -24.71 1.17
C ARG A 102 35.03 -26.21 1.42
N SER A 103 33.97 -26.99 1.48
CA SER A 103 34.03 -28.43 1.73
C SER A 103 34.59 -29.20 0.53
N THR A 104 34.30 -28.74 -0.70
CA THR A 104 34.84 -29.33 -1.94
C THR A 104 36.29 -28.95 -2.22
N ARG A 105 36.75 -27.76 -1.81
CA ARG A 105 38.17 -27.36 -1.92
C ARG A 105 39.08 -27.95 -0.85
N GLY A 106 38.55 -28.34 0.32
CA GLY A 106 39.32 -28.95 1.41
C GLY A 106 39.58 -30.45 1.26
N GLY A 107 38.97 -31.10 0.26
CA GLY A 107 39.02 -32.55 0.08
C GLY A 107 40.21 -33.09 -0.73
N ASP A 108 41.13 -32.24 -1.22
CA ASP A 108 42.21 -32.65 -2.14
C ASP A 108 43.61 -32.72 -1.50
N SER A 109 43.71 -32.63 -0.17
CA SER A 109 44.97 -32.83 0.56
C SER A 109 45.07 -34.28 1.04
N ASN A 110 45.20 -35.23 0.11
CA ASN A 110 45.45 -36.62 0.43
C ASN A 110 46.94 -36.80 0.82
N ASP A 111 47.16 -36.81 2.13
CA ASP A 111 48.10 -37.66 2.88
C ASP A 111 49.14 -38.44 2.05
N VAL A 112 50.28 -37.83 1.75
CA VAL A 112 51.49 -38.58 1.37
C VAL A 112 52.21 -38.93 2.66
N ILE A 113 51.85 -40.09 3.21
CA ILE A 113 52.64 -40.76 4.24
C ILE A 113 53.94 -41.24 3.57
N THR A 114 54.99 -40.42 3.61
CA THR A 114 56.37 -40.90 3.39
C THR A 114 56.84 -41.59 4.65
N THR A 115 57.08 -42.89 4.51
CA THR A 115 57.73 -43.80 5.47
C THR A 115 59.22 -43.50 5.60
#